data_AF-A0A954J422-F1
#
_entry.id   AF-A0A954J422-F1
#
_cell.length_a   1.000
_cell.length_b   1.000
_cell.length_c   1.000
_cell.angle_alpha   90.00
_cell.angle_beta   90.00
_cell.angle_gamma   90.00
#
_symmetry.space_group_name_H-M   'P 1'
#
loop_
_entity.id
_entity.type
_entity.pdbx_description
1 polymer ?
#
loop_
_entity_poly.entity_id
_entity_poly.type
_entity_poly.pdbx_seq_one_letter_code
_entity_poly.pdbx_strand_id
1 'polypeptide(L)'
;MTPATTAHISPVHGGLTEPVDRLVSAVDPSWSSLPAVEVDETDRTTLYRIADGTLSPLHGPMNQADYRSTLDRAAIERGGRLWAWGIPTVLPVTDAEAAQCKPGTQVALTHGGKVFGVLTVEDCYDWDKAAFIQACYGTERTDHPGAKLWLGDARTKLVGGEIKLAPFQDGRTFAGRVMSPRATRELIADKGYEQTVAFQTRNPLHRAHEYALVYGAEVILRDTGKKTGVILNPLVGQLKGDDVPAATRMETYEKLVEGRFLGQGDMDEQLWKSKGQDLNDQLHLIGLD
;
A
#
# COMPACT_ATOMS: atom_id res chain seq x y z
N MET A 1 8.57 -12.98 36.55
CA MET A 1 7.45 -12.57 35.67
C MET A 1 7.81 -11.23 35.08
N THR A 2 8.24 -11.20 33.82
CA THR A 2 8.42 -9.94 33.06
C THR A 2 7.05 -9.27 32.98
N PRO A 3 6.91 -7.95 33.22
CA PRO A 3 5.61 -7.29 33.05
C PRO A 3 5.13 -7.56 31.62
N ALA A 4 3.86 -7.92 31.46
CA ALA A 4 3.26 -8.01 30.14
C ALA A 4 3.28 -6.60 29.53
N THR A 5 4.25 -6.34 28.66
CA THR A 5 4.33 -5.12 27.86
C THR A 5 3.16 -5.14 26.88
N THR A 6 2.25 -4.17 26.99
CA THR A 6 1.14 -4.00 26.05
C THR A 6 1.67 -3.41 24.75
N ALA A 7 1.53 -4.15 23.65
CA ALA A 7 1.84 -3.63 22.34
C ALA A 7 1.04 -2.36 22.05
N HIS A 8 1.62 -1.43 21.31
CA HIS A 8 0.93 -0.21 20.88
C HIS A 8 0.70 -0.25 19.37
N ILE A 9 -0.56 -0.47 18.99
CA ILE A 9 -0.98 -0.51 17.59
C ILE A 9 -1.53 0.87 17.21
N SER A 10 -0.91 1.50 16.22
CA SER A 10 -1.36 2.80 15.71
C SER A 10 -2.80 2.72 15.18
N PRO A 11 -3.64 3.75 15.38
CA PRO A 11 -4.97 3.80 14.78
C PRO A 11 -4.92 3.65 13.25
N VAL A 12 -6.01 3.16 12.65
CA VAL A 12 -6.13 3.07 11.20
C VAL A 12 -6.57 4.43 10.64
N HIS A 13 -5.98 4.82 9.51
CA HIS A 13 -6.33 6.05 8.82
C HIS A 13 -7.84 6.08 8.46
N GLY A 14 -8.47 7.25 8.52
CA GLY A 14 -9.93 7.38 8.36
C GLY A 14 -10.74 7.17 9.64
N GLY A 15 -10.09 6.94 10.78
CA GLY A 15 -10.77 6.77 12.08
C GLY A 15 -11.34 5.38 12.28
N LEU A 16 -10.86 4.41 11.51
CA LEU A 16 -11.29 3.02 11.59
C LEU A 16 -10.60 2.33 12.78
N THR A 17 -11.29 1.34 13.35
CA THR A 17 -10.71 0.46 14.38
C THR A 17 -9.83 -0.62 13.76
N GLU A 18 -10.15 -1.01 12.52
CA GLU A 18 -9.51 -2.11 11.79
C GLU A 18 -9.26 -1.69 10.32
N PRO A 19 -8.22 -2.23 9.65
CA PRO A 19 -8.04 -2.01 8.22
C PRO A 19 -9.26 -2.46 7.42
N VAL A 20 -9.56 -1.78 6.33
CA VAL A 20 -10.59 -2.23 5.37
C VAL A 20 -10.25 -3.65 4.90
N ASP A 21 -11.28 -4.48 4.72
CA ASP A 21 -11.14 -5.81 4.12
C ASP A 21 -12.28 -6.01 3.11
N ARG A 22 -11.91 -6.10 1.84
CA ARG A 22 -12.80 -6.35 0.71
C ARG A 22 -12.46 -7.66 0.01
N LEU A 23 -11.64 -8.51 0.62
CA LEU A 23 -11.35 -9.83 0.10
C LEU A 23 -12.49 -10.79 0.43
N VAL A 24 -12.89 -11.59 -0.55
CA VAL A 24 -13.78 -12.75 -0.36
C VAL A 24 -12.96 -14.03 -0.43
N SER A 25 -13.54 -15.18 -0.06
CA SER A 25 -12.81 -16.45 -0.04
C SER A 25 -12.48 -16.98 -1.44
N ALA A 26 -13.31 -16.71 -2.43
CA ALA A 26 -13.15 -17.17 -3.81
C ALA A 26 -13.98 -16.31 -4.77
N VAL A 27 -13.73 -16.45 -6.07
CA VAL A 27 -14.56 -15.85 -7.12
C VAL A 27 -15.98 -16.40 -7.03
N ASP A 28 -16.98 -15.51 -7.01
CA ASP A 28 -18.38 -15.90 -7.12
C ASP A 28 -18.72 -16.20 -8.59
N PRO A 29 -19.23 -17.40 -8.93
CA PRO A 29 -19.58 -17.75 -10.30
C PRO A 29 -20.57 -16.78 -10.96
N SER A 30 -21.43 -16.13 -10.18
CA SER A 30 -22.40 -15.14 -10.67
C SER A 30 -21.75 -13.90 -11.28
N TRP A 31 -20.51 -13.57 -10.92
CA TRP A 31 -19.82 -12.41 -11.49
C TRP A 31 -19.56 -12.57 -12.99
N SER A 32 -19.43 -13.80 -13.49
CA SER A 32 -19.15 -14.05 -14.92
C SER A 32 -20.30 -13.68 -15.85
N SER A 33 -21.51 -13.43 -15.34
CA SER A 33 -22.66 -12.98 -16.14
C SER A 33 -22.86 -11.46 -16.10
N LEU A 34 -22.06 -10.73 -15.32
CA LEU A 34 -22.12 -9.28 -15.24
C LEU A 34 -21.46 -8.63 -16.47
N PRO A 35 -21.84 -7.39 -16.81
CA PRO A 35 -21.01 -6.56 -17.68
C PRO A 35 -19.61 -6.41 -17.07
N ALA A 36 -18.57 -6.39 -17.90
CA ALA A 36 -17.18 -6.49 -17.45
C ALA A 36 -16.38 -5.22 -17.74
N VAL A 37 -15.46 -4.90 -16.84
CA VAL A 37 -14.41 -3.90 -16.99
C VAL A 37 -13.08 -4.63 -17.00
N GLU A 38 -12.31 -4.45 -18.08
CA GLU A 38 -10.94 -4.98 -18.16
C GLU A 38 -9.99 -4.07 -17.38
N VAL A 39 -9.28 -4.64 -16.42
CA VAL A 39 -8.38 -3.95 -15.51
C VAL A 39 -6.95 -4.32 -15.87
N ASP A 40 -6.12 -3.31 -16.14
CA ASP A 40 -4.70 -3.54 -16.37
C ASP A 40 -3.97 -3.98 -15.09
N GLU A 41 -2.71 -4.39 -15.21
CA GLU A 41 -1.97 -4.92 -14.05
C GLU A 41 -1.72 -3.86 -12.97
N THR A 42 -1.49 -2.60 -13.35
CA THR A 42 -1.20 -1.52 -12.41
C THR A 42 -2.43 -1.15 -11.59
N ASP A 43 -3.57 -1.00 -12.26
CA ASP A 43 -4.86 -0.77 -11.64
C ASP A 43 -5.23 -1.97 -10.74
N ARG A 44 -5.00 -3.20 -11.21
CA ARG A 44 -5.28 -4.43 -10.46
C ARG A 44 -4.51 -4.49 -9.14
N THR A 45 -3.20 -4.19 -9.14
CA THR A 45 -2.41 -4.11 -7.89
C THR A 45 -2.99 -3.07 -6.94
N THR A 46 -3.38 -1.91 -7.45
CA THR A 46 -4.00 -0.85 -6.65
C THR A 46 -5.31 -1.32 -6.01
N LEU A 47 -6.19 -1.98 -6.78
CA LEU A 47 -7.43 -2.55 -6.26
C LEU A 47 -7.17 -3.58 -5.15
N TYR A 48 -6.14 -4.40 -5.27
CA TYR A 48 -5.75 -5.34 -4.22
C TYR A 48 -5.23 -4.64 -2.96
N ARG A 49 -4.50 -3.54 -3.08
CA ARG A 49 -4.09 -2.70 -1.93
C ARG A 49 -5.24 -1.98 -1.26
N ILE A 50 -6.30 -1.66 -2.01
CA ILE A 50 -7.55 -1.19 -1.40
C ILE A 50 -8.22 -2.36 -0.66
N ALA A 51 -8.31 -3.53 -1.31
CA ALA A 51 -9.04 -4.66 -0.78
C ALA A 51 -8.41 -5.28 0.48
N ASP A 52 -7.08 -5.30 0.61
CA ASP A 52 -6.39 -5.81 1.80
C ASP A 52 -6.25 -4.77 2.94
N GLY A 53 -6.74 -3.56 2.70
CA GLY A 53 -6.76 -2.46 3.68
C GLY A 53 -5.50 -1.62 3.73
N THR A 54 -4.52 -1.85 2.86
CA THR A 54 -3.31 -1.01 2.77
C THR A 54 -3.68 0.45 2.49
N LEU A 55 -4.68 0.66 1.65
CA LEU A 55 -5.23 1.97 1.30
C LEU A 55 -6.52 2.30 2.07
N SER A 56 -6.64 1.83 3.32
CA SER A 56 -7.71 2.27 4.23
C SER A 56 -7.70 3.81 4.37
N PRO A 57 -8.86 4.49 4.34
CA PRO A 57 -10.23 3.99 4.47
C PRO A 57 -10.98 3.81 3.13
N LEU A 58 -10.28 3.60 2.02
CA LEU A 58 -10.95 3.37 0.74
C LEU A 58 -11.57 1.97 0.70
N HIS A 59 -12.79 1.86 0.16
CA HIS A 59 -13.51 0.58 -0.04
C HIS A 59 -13.49 0.13 -1.51
N GLY A 60 -12.90 0.93 -2.39
CA GLY A 60 -12.66 0.71 -3.80
C GLY A 60 -12.12 2.00 -4.43
N PRO A 61 -12.05 2.09 -5.77
CA PRO A 61 -11.69 3.33 -6.46
C PRO A 61 -12.54 4.51 -6.01
N MET A 62 -11.91 5.69 -5.95
CA MET A 62 -12.57 6.91 -5.49
C MET A 62 -13.78 7.25 -6.36
N ASN A 63 -14.89 7.55 -5.69
CA ASN A 63 -15.97 8.29 -6.31
C ASN A 63 -15.56 9.73 -6.63
N GLN A 64 -16.38 10.44 -7.39
CA GLN A 64 -16.08 11.78 -7.87
C GLN A 64 -15.87 12.78 -6.72
N ALA A 65 -16.58 12.61 -5.60
CA ALA A 65 -16.46 13.50 -4.45
C ALA A 65 -15.09 13.35 -3.78
N ASP A 66 -14.65 12.12 -3.50
CA ASP A 66 -13.33 11.83 -2.93
C ASP A 66 -12.20 12.23 -3.91
N TYR A 67 -12.39 11.96 -5.21
CA TYR A 67 -11.43 12.35 -6.25
C TYR A 67 -11.21 13.87 -6.27
N ARG A 68 -12.28 14.66 -6.39
CA ARG A 68 -12.20 16.13 -6.39
C ARG A 68 -11.62 16.66 -5.10
N SER A 69 -12.05 16.11 -3.96
CA SER A 69 -11.51 16.49 -2.65
C SER A 69 -10.00 16.23 -2.55
N THR A 70 -9.53 15.12 -3.12
CA THR A 70 -8.10 14.80 -3.17
C THR A 70 -7.33 15.81 -4.01
N LEU A 71 -7.85 16.16 -5.21
CA LEU A 71 -7.22 17.16 -6.08
C LEU A 71 -7.17 18.55 -5.42
N ASP A 72 -8.27 18.98 -4.81
CA ASP A 72 -8.43 20.35 -4.32
C ASP A 72 -7.79 20.57 -2.94
N ARG A 73 -7.79 19.52 -2.09
CA ARG A 73 -7.50 19.65 -0.65
C ARG A 73 -6.44 18.67 -0.15
N ALA A 74 -5.96 17.75 -0.98
CA ALA A 74 -5.13 16.61 -0.55
C ALA A 74 -5.75 15.90 0.67
N ALA A 75 -7.06 15.68 0.64
CA ALA A 75 -7.82 15.05 1.72
C ALA A 75 -9.08 14.34 1.24
N ILE A 76 -9.56 13.38 2.04
CA ILE A 76 -10.87 12.72 1.90
C ILE A 76 -11.67 12.89 3.19
N GLU A 77 -13.01 12.90 3.09
CA GLU A 77 -13.88 13.05 4.26
C GLU A 77 -14.41 11.70 4.75
N ARG A 78 -14.24 11.42 6.04
CA ARG A 78 -14.82 10.24 6.70
C ARG A 78 -15.37 10.63 8.06
N GLY A 79 -16.63 10.28 8.33
CA GLY A 79 -17.29 10.58 9.60
C GLY A 79 -17.32 12.08 9.95
N GLY A 80 -17.47 12.95 8.95
CA GLY A 80 -17.48 14.41 9.12
C GLY A 80 -16.10 15.03 9.43
N ARG A 81 -14.99 14.29 9.23
CA ARG A 81 -13.63 14.79 9.43
C ARG A 81 -12.81 14.61 8.15
N LEU A 82 -11.92 15.55 7.87
CA LEU A 82 -10.96 15.44 6.79
C LEU A 82 -9.73 14.63 7.22
N TRP A 83 -9.33 13.71 6.35
CA TRP A 83 -8.16 12.85 6.50
C TRP A 83 -7.20 13.12 5.34
N ALA A 84 -5.92 13.29 5.63
CA ALA A 84 -4.91 13.60 4.63
C ALA A 84 -4.80 12.48 3.59
N TRP A 85 -4.94 12.83 2.31
CA TRP A 85 -4.87 11.91 1.19
C TRP A 85 -4.38 12.64 -0.05
N GLY A 86 -3.15 12.39 -0.49
CA GLY A 86 -2.50 13.23 -1.50
C GLY A 86 -2.56 12.71 -2.94
N ILE A 87 -2.93 11.45 -3.16
CA ILE A 87 -2.85 10.82 -4.49
C ILE A 87 -4.20 10.19 -4.83
N PRO A 88 -4.91 10.63 -5.87
CA PRO A 88 -6.18 10.05 -6.23
C PRO A 88 -6.01 8.57 -6.63
N THR A 89 -6.84 7.71 -6.04
CA THR A 89 -6.84 6.28 -6.29
C THR A 89 -8.04 5.93 -7.16
N VAL A 90 -7.80 5.71 -8.45
CA VAL A 90 -8.85 5.70 -9.48
C VAL A 90 -8.85 4.40 -10.26
N LEU A 91 -9.94 4.12 -10.98
CA LEU A 91 -10.02 3.04 -11.97
C LEU A 91 -10.49 3.63 -13.30
N PRO A 92 -9.59 3.79 -14.27
CA PRO A 92 -9.95 4.27 -15.59
C PRO A 92 -10.70 3.21 -16.40
N VAL A 93 -11.71 3.66 -17.16
CA VAL A 93 -12.55 2.81 -18.02
C VAL A 93 -12.69 3.41 -19.41
N THR A 94 -12.90 2.58 -20.42
CA THR A 94 -13.25 3.03 -21.77
C THR A 94 -14.66 3.61 -21.79
N ASP A 95 -14.99 4.39 -22.82
CA ASP A 95 -16.35 4.93 -22.99
C ASP A 95 -17.42 3.82 -23.09
N ALA A 96 -17.07 2.67 -23.68
CA ALA A 96 -17.97 1.53 -23.80
C ALA A 96 -18.25 0.86 -22.45
N GLU A 97 -17.22 0.70 -21.61
CA GLU A 97 -17.34 0.20 -20.24
C GLU A 97 -18.09 1.21 -19.35
N ALA A 98 -17.77 2.50 -19.46
CA ALA A 98 -18.44 3.58 -18.74
C ALA A 98 -19.96 3.59 -18.98
N ALA A 99 -20.41 3.29 -20.21
CA ALA A 99 -21.84 3.22 -20.54
C ALA A 99 -22.60 2.10 -19.77
N GLN A 100 -21.88 1.10 -19.26
CA GLN A 100 -22.40 0.01 -18.44
C GLN A 100 -22.33 0.31 -16.94
N CYS A 101 -21.47 1.26 -16.53
CA CYS A 101 -21.24 1.62 -15.14
C CYS A 101 -22.30 2.62 -14.64
N LYS A 102 -23.49 2.11 -14.27
CA LYS A 102 -24.57 2.93 -13.71
C LYS A 102 -24.58 2.86 -12.18
N PRO A 103 -24.81 3.98 -11.45
CA PRO A 103 -24.92 3.96 -9.99
C PRO A 103 -25.88 2.87 -9.49
N GLY A 104 -25.42 2.11 -8.48
CA GLY A 104 -26.15 0.99 -7.88
C GLY A 104 -26.08 -0.34 -8.65
N THR A 105 -25.45 -0.37 -9.83
CA THR A 105 -25.23 -1.61 -10.59
C THR A 105 -23.88 -2.25 -10.27
N GLN A 106 -23.71 -3.49 -10.68
CA GLN A 106 -22.46 -4.24 -10.52
C GLN A 106 -21.82 -4.53 -11.87
N VAL A 107 -20.50 -4.39 -11.91
CA VAL A 107 -19.66 -4.80 -13.04
C VAL A 107 -18.59 -5.78 -12.56
N ALA A 108 -18.34 -6.82 -13.34
CA ALA A 108 -17.22 -7.72 -13.09
C ALA A 108 -15.90 -7.02 -13.40
N LEU A 109 -14.90 -7.28 -12.57
CA LEU A 109 -13.52 -6.85 -12.81
C LEU A 109 -12.76 -8.02 -13.41
N THR A 110 -12.23 -7.83 -14.62
CA THR A 110 -11.48 -8.86 -15.35
C THR A 110 -10.04 -8.46 -15.59
N HIS A 111 -9.15 -9.44 -15.69
CA HIS A 111 -7.79 -9.25 -16.14
C HIS A 111 -7.37 -10.45 -17.00
N GLY A 112 -6.97 -10.20 -18.24
CA GLY A 112 -6.67 -11.26 -19.21
C GLY A 112 -7.87 -12.19 -19.45
N GLY A 113 -9.09 -11.63 -19.41
CA GLY A 113 -10.34 -12.39 -19.58
C GLY A 113 -10.75 -13.25 -18.37
N LYS A 114 -10.07 -13.14 -17.23
CA LYS A 114 -10.44 -13.84 -15.98
C LYS A 114 -11.07 -12.86 -15.00
N VAL A 115 -12.25 -13.21 -14.51
CA VAL A 115 -12.92 -12.47 -13.43
C VAL A 115 -12.15 -12.68 -12.13
N PHE A 116 -11.82 -11.58 -11.44
CA PHE A 116 -11.17 -11.63 -10.13
C PHE A 116 -11.94 -10.85 -9.05
N GLY A 117 -12.97 -10.09 -9.44
CA GLY A 117 -13.74 -9.29 -8.51
C GLY A 117 -15.01 -8.71 -9.12
N VAL A 118 -15.70 -7.92 -8.31
CA VAL A 118 -16.85 -7.12 -8.70
C VAL A 118 -16.71 -5.72 -8.13
N LEU A 119 -17.16 -4.71 -8.87
CA LEU A 119 -17.33 -3.34 -8.40
C LEU A 119 -18.82 -3.00 -8.38
N THR A 120 -19.31 -2.53 -7.24
CA THR A 120 -20.63 -1.90 -7.11
C THR A 120 -20.47 -0.42 -7.37
N VAL A 121 -21.05 0.06 -8.47
CA VAL A 121 -20.80 1.42 -8.97
C VAL A 121 -21.49 2.44 -8.08
N GLU A 122 -20.73 3.43 -7.60
CA GLU A 122 -21.26 4.63 -6.97
C GLU A 122 -21.45 5.73 -8.02
N ASP A 123 -20.42 5.98 -8.83
CA ASP A 123 -20.46 6.93 -9.94
C ASP A 123 -19.47 6.59 -11.07
N CYS A 124 -19.68 7.25 -12.21
CA CYS A 124 -18.76 7.23 -13.33
C CYS A 124 -18.66 8.66 -13.90
N TYR A 125 -17.44 9.16 -14.06
CA TYR A 125 -17.17 10.58 -14.29
C TYR A 125 -15.96 10.82 -15.20
N ASP A 126 -15.82 12.05 -15.71
CA ASP A 126 -14.70 12.44 -16.56
C ASP A 126 -13.37 12.48 -15.81
N TRP A 127 -12.31 11.98 -16.45
CA TRP A 127 -10.96 12.06 -15.96
C TRP A 127 -10.29 13.36 -16.41
N ASP A 128 -10.25 14.35 -15.54
CA ASP A 128 -9.45 15.56 -15.76
C ASP A 128 -7.96 15.27 -15.51
N LYS A 129 -7.28 14.79 -16.54
CA LYS A 129 -5.85 14.45 -16.49
C LYS A 129 -4.96 15.65 -16.21
N ALA A 130 -5.35 16.84 -16.67
CA ALA A 130 -4.57 18.04 -16.43
C ALA A 130 -4.61 18.42 -14.95
N ALA A 131 -5.82 18.42 -14.35
CA ALA A 131 -5.99 18.65 -12.92
C ALA A 131 -5.28 17.56 -12.08
N PHE A 132 -5.38 16.29 -12.49
CA PHE A 132 -4.66 15.19 -11.85
C PHE A 132 -3.15 15.42 -11.83
N ILE A 133 -2.56 15.77 -12.98
CA ILE A 133 -1.11 15.99 -13.10
C ILE A 133 -0.66 17.16 -12.21
N GLN A 134 -1.39 18.27 -12.26
CA GLN A 134 -1.08 19.44 -11.44
C GLN A 134 -1.18 19.13 -9.94
N ALA A 135 -2.21 18.41 -9.50
CA ALA A 135 -2.40 18.06 -8.09
C ALA A 135 -1.34 17.06 -7.60
N CYS A 136 -1.05 16.01 -8.38
CA CYS A 136 -0.14 14.95 -7.98
C CYS A 136 1.35 15.34 -8.09
N TYR A 137 1.73 16.09 -9.12
CA TYR A 137 3.13 16.40 -9.41
C TYR A 137 3.50 17.86 -9.12
N GLY A 138 2.52 18.72 -8.80
CA GLY A 138 2.75 20.14 -8.54
C GLY A 138 3.19 20.94 -9.76
N THR A 139 2.99 20.41 -10.97
CA THR A 139 3.44 21.01 -12.23
C THR A 139 2.59 20.53 -13.40
N GLU A 140 2.44 21.38 -14.42
CA GLU A 140 1.78 21.05 -15.70
C GLU A 140 2.72 20.33 -16.68
N ARG A 141 3.97 20.09 -16.29
CA ARG A 141 4.98 19.45 -17.13
C ARG A 141 4.58 18.02 -17.50
N THR A 142 4.55 17.76 -18.80
CA THR A 142 4.19 16.46 -19.38
C THR A 142 5.39 15.57 -19.69
N ASP A 143 6.61 16.06 -19.50
CA ASP A 143 7.84 15.30 -19.76
C ASP A 143 8.23 14.34 -18.61
N HIS A 144 7.59 14.47 -17.44
CA HIS A 144 7.72 13.55 -16.30
C HIS A 144 7.18 12.15 -16.64
N PRO A 145 7.85 11.04 -16.25
CA PRO A 145 7.39 9.67 -16.54
C PRO A 145 5.96 9.40 -16.08
N GLY A 146 5.59 9.89 -14.89
CA GLY A 146 4.22 9.79 -14.39
C GLY A 146 3.21 10.56 -15.24
N ALA A 147 3.52 11.79 -15.65
CA ALA A 147 2.61 12.55 -16.51
C ALA A 147 2.44 11.87 -17.88
N LYS A 148 3.52 11.34 -18.47
CA LYS A 148 3.47 10.55 -19.72
C LYS A 148 2.60 9.31 -19.60
N LEU A 149 2.68 8.59 -18.47
CA LEU A 149 1.85 7.40 -18.21
C LEU A 149 0.37 7.76 -18.30
N TRP A 150 -0.07 8.77 -17.54
CA TRP A 150 -1.49 9.13 -17.47
C TRP A 150 -2.01 9.75 -18.76
N LEU A 151 -1.22 10.61 -19.42
CA LEU A 151 -1.60 11.21 -20.70
C LEU A 151 -1.59 10.21 -21.86
N GLY A 152 -0.76 9.17 -21.77
CA GLY A 152 -0.67 8.10 -22.77
C GLY A 152 -1.84 7.11 -22.70
N ASP A 153 -2.57 7.07 -21.59
CA ASP A 153 -3.79 6.27 -21.47
C ASP A 153 -4.90 6.88 -22.35
N ALA A 154 -5.54 6.06 -23.19
CA ALA A 154 -6.63 6.53 -24.04
C ALA A 154 -7.96 6.69 -23.30
N ARG A 155 -8.11 6.08 -22.11
CA ARG A 155 -9.31 6.15 -21.28
C ARG A 155 -9.51 7.56 -20.75
N THR A 156 -10.75 8.03 -20.79
CA THR A 156 -11.16 9.41 -20.44
C THR A 156 -12.17 9.43 -19.30
N LYS A 157 -12.62 8.27 -18.83
CA LYS A 157 -13.61 8.12 -17.76
C LYS A 157 -13.00 7.36 -16.60
N LEU A 158 -13.47 7.67 -15.40
CA LEU A 158 -13.19 6.95 -14.17
C LEU A 158 -14.48 6.34 -13.63
N VAL A 159 -14.38 5.21 -12.96
CA VAL A 159 -15.48 4.62 -12.19
C VAL A 159 -15.08 4.55 -10.73
N GLY A 160 -15.99 4.99 -9.84
CA GLY A 160 -15.84 4.92 -8.40
C GLY A 160 -16.86 3.97 -7.79
N GLY A 161 -16.49 3.36 -6.66
CA GLY A 161 -17.42 2.55 -5.88
C GLY A 161 -16.74 1.43 -5.12
N GLU A 162 -17.55 0.61 -4.46
CA GLU A 162 -17.05 -0.44 -3.58
C GLU A 162 -16.68 -1.71 -4.34
N ILE A 163 -15.54 -2.31 -4.00
CA ILE A 163 -15.09 -3.57 -4.60
C ILE A 163 -15.33 -4.78 -3.68
N LYS A 164 -15.35 -5.97 -4.27
CA LYS A 164 -15.08 -7.25 -3.60
C LYS A 164 -14.17 -8.07 -4.50
N LEU A 165 -13.04 -8.55 -3.99
CA LEU A 165 -12.05 -9.28 -4.80
C LEU A 165 -11.81 -10.68 -4.25
N ALA A 166 -11.61 -11.65 -5.12
CA ALA A 166 -11.06 -12.95 -4.74
C ALA A 166 -9.56 -12.81 -4.40
N PRO A 167 -8.97 -13.68 -3.56
CA PRO A 167 -7.60 -13.52 -3.10
C PRO A 167 -6.60 -13.49 -4.25
N PHE A 168 -5.63 -12.58 -4.18
CA PHE A 168 -4.54 -12.53 -5.15
C PHE A 168 -3.63 -13.74 -5.01
N GLN A 169 -3.35 -14.42 -6.12
CA GLN A 169 -2.37 -15.49 -6.16
C GLN A 169 -1.00 -14.93 -6.53
N ASP A 170 -0.20 -14.64 -5.51
CA ASP A 170 1.16 -14.16 -5.70
C ASP A 170 2.13 -15.31 -6.01
N GLY A 171 2.53 -15.43 -7.27
CA GLY A 171 3.49 -16.44 -7.72
C GLY A 171 4.96 -16.03 -7.57
N ARG A 172 5.26 -14.85 -7.01
CA ARG A 172 6.63 -14.37 -6.84
C ARG A 172 7.35 -15.19 -5.77
N THR A 173 8.65 -15.42 -5.94
CA THR A 173 9.47 -16.21 -5.01
C THR A 173 9.49 -15.66 -3.59
N PHE A 174 9.25 -14.36 -3.44
CA PHE A 174 9.22 -13.64 -2.18
C PHE A 174 7.81 -13.34 -1.67
N ALA A 175 6.77 -13.95 -2.22
CA ALA A 175 5.37 -13.71 -1.80
C ALA A 175 5.19 -13.85 -0.27
N GLY A 176 5.89 -14.80 0.36
CA GLY A 176 5.86 -14.99 1.81
C GLY A 176 6.44 -13.84 2.65
N ARG A 177 7.11 -12.87 2.02
CA ARG A 177 7.59 -11.63 2.67
C ARG A 177 6.57 -10.50 2.58
N VAL A 178 5.55 -10.59 1.73
CA VAL A 178 4.52 -9.56 1.58
C VAL A 178 3.42 -9.83 2.58
N MET A 179 3.21 -8.91 3.53
CA MET A 179 2.19 -9.06 4.57
C MET A 179 1.09 -8.02 4.39
N SER A 180 -0.16 -8.42 4.67
CA SER A 180 -1.27 -7.48 4.76
C SER A 180 -1.13 -6.59 6.01
N PRO A 181 -1.76 -5.41 6.03
CA PRO A 181 -1.79 -4.56 7.22
C PRO A 181 -2.29 -5.28 8.48
N ARG A 182 -3.25 -6.20 8.34
CA ARG A 182 -3.75 -7.03 9.45
C ARG A 182 -2.66 -7.95 9.99
N ALA A 183 -2.00 -8.71 9.12
CA ALA A 183 -0.91 -9.60 9.52
C ALA A 183 0.28 -8.83 10.13
N THR A 184 0.61 -7.65 9.59
CA THR A 184 1.66 -6.80 10.18
C THR A 184 1.27 -6.28 11.56
N ARG A 185 0.00 -5.90 11.77
CA ARG A 185 -0.51 -5.47 13.08
C ARG A 185 -0.50 -6.61 14.09
N GLU A 186 -0.88 -7.82 13.68
CA GLU A 186 -0.79 -9.04 14.49
C GLU A 186 0.65 -9.32 14.89
N LEU A 187 1.61 -9.26 13.95
CA LEU A 187 3.04 -9.41 14.26
C LEU A 187 3.50 -8.39 15.31
N ILE A 188 3.12 -7.12 15.18
CA ILE A 188 3.48 -6.07 16.14
C ILE A 188 2.89 -6.38 17.53
N ALA A 189 1.63 -6.83 17.57
CA ALA A 189 0.96 -7.22 18.80
C ALA A 189 1.63 -8.43 19.48
N ASP A 190 1.87 -9.50 18.72
CA ASP A 190 2.48 -10.75 19.18
C ASP A 190 3.90 -10.55 19.68
N LYS A 191 4.68 -9.68 19.02
CA LYS A 191 6.02 -9.31 19.46
C LYS A 191 6.00 -8.37 20.66
N GLY A 192 4.84 -7.84 21.05
CA GLY A 192 4.72 -6.89 22.16
C GLY A 192 5.41 -5.56 21.87
N TYR A 193 5.50 -5.15 20.61
CA TYR A 193 6.16 -3.90 20.24
C TYR A 193 5.35 -2.70 20.73
N GLU A 194 6.01 -1.86 21.52
CA GLU A 194 5.43 -0.65 22.10
C GLU A 194 5.65 0.57 21.21
N GLN A 195 6.65 0.52 20.33
CA GLN A 195 6.91 1.48 19.26
C GLN A 195 7.44 0.73 18.03
N THR A 196 7.17 1.25 16.85
CA THR A 196 7.72 0.69 15.60
C THR A 196 8.23 1.79 14.70
N VAL A 197 9.32 1.51 13.99
CA VAL A 197 9.82 2.33 12.90
C VAL A 197 9.82 1.50 11.62
N ALA A 198 9.38 2.10 10.51
CA ALA A 198 9.40 1.47 9.21
C ALA A 198 10.25 2.28 8.23
N PHE A 199 11.03 1.59 7.39
CA PHE A 199 11.83 2.21 6.34
C PHE A 199 11.36 1.76 4.97
N GLN A 200 10.71 2.68 4.26
CA GLN A 200 10.28 2.49 2.88
C GLN A 200 11.46 2.59 1.92
N THR A 201 11.63 1.60 1.04
CA THR A 201 12.65 1.67 -0.03
C THR A 201 12.17 1.05 -1.33
N ARG A 202 12.66 1.56 -2.46
CA ARG A 202 12.53 0.90 -3.77
C ARG A 202 13.87 0.45 -4.35
N ASN A 203 14.97 0.70 -3.63
CA ASN A 203 16.35 0.46 -4.08
C ASN A 203 17.06 -0.52 -3.14
N PRO A 204 18.07 -1.28 -3.62
CA PRO A 204 18.99 -2.00 -2.73
C PRO A 204 19.53 -1.06 -1.64
N LEU A 205 19.63 -1.56 -0.41
CA LEU A 205 20.17 -0.76 0.68
C LEU A 205 21.66 -0.52 0.48
N HIS A 206 22.09 0.66 0.89
CA HIS A 206 23.48 1.06 0.98
C HIS A 206 23.67 1.58 2.40
N ARG A 207 24.91 1.77 2.87
CA ARG A 207 25.20 2.10 4.27
C ARG A 207 24.46 3.33 4.81
N ALA A 208 24.22 4.34 3.96
CA ALA A 208 23.42 5.51 4.35
C ALA A 208 21.95 5.15 4.65
N HIS A 209 21.34 4.25 3.88
CA HIS A 209 19.98 3.77 4.12
C HIS A 209 19.90 2.92 5.38
N GLU A 210 20.89 2.04 5.59
CA GLU A 210 21.00 1.23 6.80
C GLU A 210 21.12 2.13 8.03
N TYR A 211 22.03 3.11 8.00
CA TYR A 211 22.21 4.08 9.07
C TYR A 211 20.93 4.84 9.40
N ALA A 212 20.17 5.29 8.40
CA ALA A 212 18.92 6.01 8.63
C ALA A 212 17.90 5.18 9.43
N LEU A 213 17.76 3.89 9.09
CA LEU A 213 16.88 2.97 9.81
C LEU A 213 17.37 2.69 11.23
N VAL A 214 18.66 2.40 11.38
CA VAL A 214 19.30 2.16 12.70
C VAL A 214 19.14 3.39 13.60
N TYR A 215 19.51 4.56 13.10
CA TYR A 215 19.39 5.82 13.81
C TYR A 215 17.95 6.10 14.24
N GLY A 216 16.97 5.91 13.36
CA GLY A 216 15.56 6.07 13.69
C GLY A 216 15.10 5.16 14.84
N ALA A 217 15.52 3.89 14.82
CA ALA A 217 15.22 2.94 15.89
C ALA A 217 15.91 3.34 17.21
N GLU A 218 17.16 3.79 17.16
CA GLU A 218 17.93 4.18 18.33
C GLU A 218 17.46 5.48 18.97
N VAL A 219 16.96 6.44 18.18
CA VAL A 219 16.30 7.63 18.72
C VAL A 219 15.09 7.23 19.57
N ILE A 220 14.21 6.37 19.04
CA ILE A 220 13.05 5.87 19.79
C ILE A 220 13.51 5.16 21.06
N LEU A 221 14.50 4.28 20.96
CA LEU A 221 15.00 3.49 22.07
C LEU A 221 15.65 4.36 23.16
N ARG A 222 16.41 5.38 22.76
CA ARG A 222 17.08 6.33 23.67
C ARG A 222 16.06 7.18 24.40
N ASP A 223 15.08 7.72 23.68
CA ASP A 223 14.12 8.68 24.21
C ASP A 223 13.04 8.02 25.06
N THR A 224 12.66 6.78 24.72
CA THR A 224 11.51 6.11 25.35
C THR A 224 11.87 4.87 26.16
N GLY A 225 12.98 4.19 25.83
CA GLY A 225 13.35 2.90 26.41
C GLY A 225 12.40 1.75 26.07
N LYS A 226 11.38 1.99 25.23
CA LYS A 226 10.32 1.04 24.89
C LYS A 226 10.81 -0.08 23.97
N LYS A 227 10.10 -1.21 24.00
CA LYS A 227 10.35 -2.31 23.07
C LYS A 227 10.07 -1.85 21.63
N THR A 228 11.12 -1.73 20.83
CA THR A 228 11.08 -1.06 19.52
C THR A 228 11.17 -2.10 18.41
N GLY A 229 10.14 -2.20 17.58
CA GLY A 229 10.15 -3.02 16.36
C GLY A 229 10.71 -2.24 15.18
N VAL A 230 11.52 -2.91 14.35
CA VAL A 230 12.17 -2.30 13.19
C VAL A 230 11.68 -3.01 11.94
N ILE A 231 11.06 -2.28 11.01
CA ILE A 231 10.46 -2.86 9.81
C ILE A 231 11.19 -2.32 8.57
N LEU A 232 11.94 -3.18 7.89
CA LEU A 232 12.40 -2.89 6.54
C LEU A 232 11.26 -3.16 5.57
N ASN A 233 10.74 -2.10 4.93
CA ASN A 233 9.52 -2.15 4.13
C ASN A 233 9.79 -1.82 2.66
N PRO A 234 10.31 -2.78 1.86
CA PRO A 234 10.59 -2.51 0.46
C PRO A 234 9.33 -2.53 -0.41
N LEU A 235 9.24 -1.59 -1.37
CA LEU A 235 8.26 -1.62 -2.46
C LEU A 235 8.62 -2.73 -3.46
N VAL A 236 7.75 -3.70 -3.62
CA VAL A 236 7.95 -4.86 -4.50
C VAL A 236 6.95 -4.94 -5.65
N GLY A 237 6.04 -3.98 -5.74
CA GLY A 237 5.16 -3.78 -6.89
C GLY A 237 5.87 -3.22 -8.11
N GLN A 238 5.09 -2.85 -9.11
CA GLN A 238 5.60 -2.32 -10.37
C GLN A 238 6.41 -1.03 -10.12
N LEU A 239 7.68 -1.06 -10.54
CA LEU A 239 8.57 0.09 -10.51
C LEU A 239 8.81 0.63 -11.91
N LYS A 240 9.46 1.80 -11.97
CA LYS A 240 9.92 2.40 -13.22
C LYS A 240 10.92 1.46 -13.91
N GLY A 241 10.90 1.42 -15.24
CA GLY A 241 11.65 0.44 -16.04
C GLY A 241 13.18 0.46 -15.91
N ASP A 242 13.77 1.45 -15.24
CA ASP A 242 15.21 1.55 -14.94
C ASP A 242 15.59 1.07 -13.52
N ASP A 243 14.63 0.64 -12.69
CA ASP A 243 14.91 0.15 -11.35
C ASP A 243 15.39 -1.31 -11.35
N VAL A 244 16.21 -1.67 -10.35
CA VAL A 244 16.66 -3.05 -10.12
C VAL A 244 15.43 -3.97 -9.90
N PRO A 245 15.36 -5.15 -10.55
CA PRO A 245 14.21 -6.04 -10.42
C PRO A 245 13.85 -6.35 -8.97
N ALA A 246 12.54 -6.42 -8.67
CA ALA A 246 12.05 -6.65 -7.30
C ALA A 246 12.63 -7.92 -6.66
N ALA A 247 12.76 -9.00 -7.43
CA ALA A 247 13.36 -10.25 -6.96
C ALA A 247 14.82 -10.05 -6.53
N THR A 248 15.61 -9.35 -7.34
CA THR A 248 17.02 -9.04 -7.03
C THR A 248 17.13 -8.14 -5.81
N ARG A 249 16.30 -7.10 -5.70
CA ARG A 249 16.27 -6.24 -4.51
C ARG A 249 15.91 -7.04 -3.26
N MET A 250 14.89 -7.88 -3.34
CA MET A 250 14.49 -8.73 -2.23
C MET A 250 15.61 -9.64 -1.76
N GLU A 251 16.32 -10.29 -2.68
CA GLU A 251 17.47 -11.14 -2.34
C GLU A 251 18.53 -10.36 -1.54
N THR A 252 18.80 -9.09 -1.93
CA THR A 252 19.74 -8.25 -1.16
C THR A 252 19.26 -7.97 0.26
N TYR A 253 17.96 -7.72 0.46
CA TYR A 253 17.40 -7.47 1.78
C TYR A 253 17.39 -8.74 2.63
N GLU A 254 17.04 -9.89 2.04
CA GLU A 254 17.07 -11.18 2.75
C GLU A 254 18.48 -11.52 3.22
N LYS A 255 19.50 -11.34 2.37
CA LYS A 255 20.90 -11.54 2.78
C LYS A 255 21.33 -10.62 3.92
N LEU A 256 20.89 -9.36 3.91
CA LEU A 256 21.16 -8.39 4.97
C LEU A 256 20.52 -8.81 6.31
N VAL A 257 19.26 -9.25 6.28
CA VAL A 257 18.51 -9.66 7.48
C VAL A 257 18.98 -11.03 8.00
N GLU A 258 19.08 -12.04 7.15
CA GLU A 258 19.50 -13.40 7.53
C GLU A 258 20.94 -13.46 8.01
N GLY A 259 21.82 -12.67 7.37
CA GLY A 259 23.22 -12.52 7.78
C GLY A 259 23.41 -11.67 9.03
N ARG A 260 22.35 -11.03 9.53
CA ARG A 260 22.40 -10.07 10.66
C ARG A 260 23.40 -8.94 10.43
N PHE A 261 23.51 -8.50 9.18
CA PHE A 261 24.48 -7.48 8.77
C PHE A 261 23.95 -6.05 8.97
N LEU A 262 22.64 -5.88 9.15
CA LEU A 262 22.04 -4.56 9.36
C LEU A 262 22.61 -3.91 10.62
N GLY A 263 23.17 -2.70 10.47
CA GLY A 263 23.73 -1.91 11.57
C GLY A 263 25.13 -2.36 12.02
N GLN A 264 25.73 -3.37 11.39
CA GLN A 264 27.09 -3.80 11.73
C GLN A 264 28.08 -2.64 11.53
N GLY A 265 28.71 -2.18 12.61
CA GLY A 265 29.66 -1.05 12.59
C GLY A 265 29.03 0.34 12.76
N ASP A 266 27.70 0.45 12.71
CA ASP A 266 26.97 1.71 12.84
C ASP A 266 26.04 1.77 14.07
N MET A 267 25.58 0.61 14.57
CA MET A 267 24.67 0.54 15.72
C MET A 267 25.36 0.80 17.06
N ASP A 268 24.64 1.43 17.99
CA ASP A 268 25.02 1.60 19.38
C ASP A 268 24.68 0.33 20.18
N GLU A 269 25.58 -0.65 20.12
CA GLU A 269 25.42 -1.94 20.83
C GLU A 269 25.18 -1.77 22.34
N GLN A 270 25.77 -0.75 22.94
CA GLN A 270 25.62 -0.48 24.38
C GLN A 270 24.20 -0.01 24.69
N LEU A 271 23.64 0.86 23.86
CA LEU A 271 22.25 1.30 23.99
C LEU A 271 21.28 0.12 23.92
N TRP A 272 21.35 -0.69 22.86
CA TRP A 272 20.49 -1.87 22.69
C TRP A 272 20.57 -2.82 23.89
N LYS A 273 21.80 -3.18 24.28
CA LYS A 273 22.04 -4.05 25.43
C LYS A 273 21.54 -3.45 26.75
N SER A 274 21.71 -2.14 26.97
CA SER A 274 21.24 -1.45 28.19
C SER A 274 19.72 -1.51 28.35
N LYS A 275 18.99 -1.68 27.24
CA LYS A 275 17.53 -1.82 27.21
C LYS A 275 17.07 -3.27 27.10
N GLY A 276 17.98 -4.24 27.13
CA GLY A 276 17.67 -5.67 27.01
C GLY A 276 17.08 -6.03 25.63
N GLN A 277 17.51 -5.33 24.58
CA GLN A 277 17.05 -5.53 23.20
C GLN A 277 18.26 -5.75 22.28
N ASP A 278 18.02 -6.31 21.10
CA ASP A 278 19.00 -6.47 20.03
C ASP A 278 18.35 -6.03 18.71
N LEU A 279 19.01 -5.17 17.94
CA LEU A 279 18.46 -4.61 16.70
C LEU A 279 17.99 -5.70 15.72
N ASN A 280 18.81 -6.73 15.52
CA ASN A 280 18.55 -7.76 14.51
C ASN A 280 17.44 -8.72 14.97
N ASP A 281 17.25 -8.90 16.27
CA ASP A 281 16.11 -9.65 16.81
C ASP A 281 14.78 -8.86 16.70
N GLN A 282 14.86 -7.53 16.63
CA GLN A 282 13.71 -6.65 16.43
C GLN A 282 13.41 -6.33 14.96
N LEU A 283 14.28 -6.72 14.03
CA LEU A 283 14.19 -6.42 12.62
C LEU A 283 13.27 -7.41 11.89
N HIS A 284 12.33 -6.87 11.11
CA HIS A 284 11.44 -7.63 10.23
C HIS A 284 11.54 -7.11 8.80
N LEU A 285 11.71 -8.01 7.85
CA LEU A 285 11.61 -7.71 6.43
C LEU A 285 10.16 -7.98 5.98
N ILE A 286 9.44 -6.92 5.65
CA ILE A 286 8.03 -6.98 5.26
C ILE A 286 7.87 -6.23 3.94
N GLY A 287 7.69 -6.94 2.83
CA GLY A 287 7.43 -6.33 1.53
C GLY A 287 6.08 -5.63 1.48
N LEU A 288 6.03 -4.52 0.76
CA LEU A 288 4.81 -3.80 0.39
C LEU A 288 4.72 -3.79 -1.14
N ASP A 289 3.58 -4.18 -1.68
CA ASP A 289 3.38 -4.31 -3.14
C ASP A 289 2.61 -3.13 -3.72
#